data_AF-A0A164W4F9-F1
#
_entry.id   AF-A0A164W4F9-F1
#
_cell.length_a   1.000
_cell.length_b   1.000
_cell.length_c   1.000
_cell.angle_alpha   90.00
_cell.angle_beta   90.00
_cell.angle_gamma   90.00
#
_symmetry.space_group_name_H-M   'P 1'
#
loop_
_entity.id
_entity.type
_entity.pdbx_description
1 polymer ?
#
loop_
_entity_poly.entity_id
_entity_poly.type
_entity_poly.pdbx_seq_one_letter_code
_entity_poly.pdbx_strand_id
1 'polypeptide(L)'
;APINLVQADILRYQIHESILIVGADKFATTDISVRVRGRSHTWQVYDIRPLMVRAAVAYYIKYFYTTSALELKKTGTAGPRFCTIA
;
A
#
# COMPACT_ATOMS: atom_id res chain seq x y z
N ALA A 1 2.80 7.76 13.21
CA ALA A 1 4.16 8.13 12.74
C ALA A 1 4.20 8.09 11.20
N PRO A 2 5.30 8.48 10.55
CA PRO A 2 5.54 9.68 9.70
C PRO A 2 4.53 10.05 8.56
N ILE A 3 3.45 9.30 8.32
CA ILE A 3 2.56 9.50 7.16
C ILE A 3 1.81 10.85 7.17
N ASN A 4 1.54 11.39 8.36
CA ASN A 4 0.84 12.67 8.54
C ASN A 4 1.74 13.90 8.29
N LEU A 5 3.06 13.73 8.08
CA LEU A 5 3.97 14.87 7.83
C LEU A 5 3.99 15.34 6.37
N VAL A 6 3.31 14.66 5.44
CA VAL A 6 3.21 15.10 4.05
C VAL A 6 2.39 16.40 4.00
N GLN A 7 2.96 17.53 3.59
CA GLN A 7 2.31 18.85 3.74
C GLN A 7 1.03 19.04 2.90
N ALA A 8 0.89 18.33 1.77
CA ALA A 8 -0.25 18.49 0.87
C ALA A 8 -1.37 17.49 1.17
N ASP A 9 -2.58 17.98 1.45
CA ASP A 9 -3.72 17.13 1.82
C ASP A 9 -4.15 16.18 0.71
N ILE A 10 -4.13 16.62 -0.55
CA ILE A 10 -4.52 15.80 -1.72
C ILE A 10 -3.64 14.55 -1.84
N LEU A 11 -2.34 14.68 -1.56
CA LEU A 11 -1.38 13.58 -1.64
C LEU A 11 -1.47 12.63 -0.45
N ARG A 12 -1.92 13.11 0.72
CA ARG A 12 -2.20 12.25 1.88
C ARG A 12 -3.31 11.24 1.58
N TYR A 13 -4.40 11.69 0.94
CA TYR A 13 -5.52 10.81 0.58
C TYR A 13 -5.06 9.63 -0.27
N GLN A 14 -4.09 9.85 -1.17
CA GLN A 14 -3.57 8.79 -2.03
C GLN A 14 -2.94 7.63 -1.24
N ILE A 15 -2.33 7.92 -0.09
CA ILE A 15 -1.70 6.91 0.76
C ILE A 15 -2.74 6.27 1.70
N HIS A 16 -3.71 7.04 2.20
CA HIS A 16 -4.73 6.49 3.10
C HIS A 16 -5.68 5.51 2.41
N GLU A 17 -5.96 5.69 1.13
CA GLU A 17 -6.82 4.79 0.37
C GLU A 17 -6.30 3.34 0.33
N SER A 18 -4.98 3.11 0.23
CA SER A 18 -4.43 1.74 0.20
C SER A 18 -4.62 1.02 1.53
N ILE A 19 -4.57 1.75 2.65
CA ILE A 19 -4.84 1.22 3.99
C ILE A 19 -6.31 0.81 4.11
N LEU A 20 -7.20 1.64 3.59
CA LEU A 20 -8.64 1.38 3.62
C LEU A 20 -9.04 0.17 2.76
N ILE A 21 -8.46 0.02 1.56
CA ILE A 21 -8.77 -1.07 0.63
C ILE A 21 -8.33 -2.44 1.17
N VAL A 22 -7.15 -2.51 1.78
CA VAL A 22 -6.58 -3.77 2.29
C VAL A 22 -7.13 -4.12 3.69
N GLY A 23 -7.57 -3.11 4.44
CA GLY A 23 -8.13 -3.23 5.78
C GLY A 23 -7.09 -2.98 6.88
N ALA A 24 -7.45 -2.14 7.86
CA ALA A 24 -6.55 -1.73 8.95
C ALA A 24 -6.07 -2.92 9.81
N ASP A 25 -6.89 -3.95 9.96
CA ASP A 25 -6.57 -5.15 10.76
C ASP A 25 -5.32 -5.87 10.26
N LYS A 26 -5.07 -5.82 8.96
CA LYS A 26 -3.90 -6.48 8.33
C LYS A 26 -2.61 -5.70 8.53
N PHE A 27 -2.72 -4.40 8.74
CA PHE A 27 -1.59 -3.52 9.05
C PHE A 27 -1.27 -3.46 10.55
N ALA A 28 -2.20 -3.84 11.43
CA ALA A 28 -1.95 -3.88 12.88
C ALA A 28 -0.85 -4.89 13.27
N THR A 29 -0.69 -5.96 12.50
CA THR A 29 0.30 -7.02 12.76
C THR A 29 1.66 -6.74 12.13
N THR A 30 1.77 -5.76 11.21
CA THR A 30 2.98 -5.57 10.38
C THR A 30 3.41 -4.11 10.31
N ASP A 31 4.63 -3.83 10.78
CA ASP A 31 5.27 -2.53 10.59
C ASP A 31 5.90 -2.41 9.20
N ILE A 32 5.42 -1.46 8.38
CA ILE A 32 5.89 -1.25 7.00
C ILE A 32 6.61 0.10 6.90
N SER A 33 7.92 0.07 6.59
CA SER A 33 8.71 1.26 6.30
C SER A 33 9.09 1.33 4.83
N VAL A 34 8.80 2.46 4.18
CA VAL A 34 9.05 2.67 2.74
C VAL A 34 10.08 3.76 2.53
N ARG A 35 11.05 3.51 1.64
CA ARG A 35 12.01 4.52 1.16
C ARG A 35 11.98 4.57 -0.37
N VAL A 36 11.64 5.73 -0.92
CA VAL A 36 11.63 5.98 -2.38
C VAL A 36 12.74 6.97 -2.72
N ARG A 37 13.47 6.74 -3.82
CA ARG A 37 14.55 7.63 -4.31
C ARG A 37 14.36 7.90 -5.81
N GLY A 38 14.75 9.09 -6.28
CA GLY A 38 14.89 9.42 -7.71
C GLY A 38 13.91 10.48 -8.23
N ARG A 39 12.62 10.14 -8.38
CA ARG A 39 11.59 10.97 -9.07
C ARG A 39 11.27 12.30 -8.37
N SER A 40 10.41 13.13 -8.97
CA SER A 40 9.86 14.34 -8.32
C SER A 40 8.99 13.99 -7.11
N HIS A 41 8.88 14.93 -6.16
CA HIS A 41 8.18 14.72 -4.88
C HIS A 41 6.75 14.17 -5.07
N THR A 42 5.99 14.70 -6.04
CA THR A 42 4.64 14.24 -6.34
C THR A 42 4.62 12.77 -6.78
N TRP A 43 5.50 12.40 -7.70
CA TRP A 43 5.58 11.03 -8.20
C TRP A 43 6.07 10.04 -7.14
N GLN A 44 6.98 10.47 -6.26
CA GLN A 44 7.41 9.65 -5.13
C GLN A 44 6.24 9.24 -4.24
N VAL A 45 5.27 10.15 -4.00
CA VAL A 45 4.08 9.83 -3.22
C VAL A 45 3.16 8.85 -3.95
N TYR A 46 2.99 9.01 -5.26
CA TYR A 46 2.21 8.07 -6.08
C TYR A 46 2.80 6.65 -6.08
N ASP A 47 4.12 6.50 -6.00
CA ASP A 47 4.79 5.20 -5.97
C ASP A 47 4.61 4.45 -4.64
N ILE A 48 4.32 5.15 -3.53
CA ILE A 48 4.10 4.55 -2.21
C ILE A 48 2.83 3.69 -2.18
N ARG A 49 1.78 4.12 -2.89
CA ARG A 49 0.46 3.49 -2.89
C ARG A 49 0.50 2.00 -3.29
N PRO A 50 0.97 1.61 -4.50
CA PRO A 50 1.04 0.19 -4.88
C PRO A 50 2.07 -0.58 -4.05
N LEU A 51 3.10 0.08 -3.53
CA LEU A 51 4.15 -0.56 -2.74
C LEU A 51 3.61 -1.13 -1.41
N MET A 52 2.69 -0.42 -0.76
CA MET A 52 2.04 -0.89 0.47
C MET A 52 1.26 -2.18 0.25
N VAL A 53 0.53 -2.27 -0.87
CA VAL A 53 -0.25 -3.47 -1.20
C VAL A 53 0.66 -4.66 -1.52
N ARG A 54 1.74 -4.44 -2.28
CA ARG A 54 2.72 -5.49 -2.59
C ARG A 54 3.41 -6.01 -1.32
N ALA A 55 3.77 -5.12 -0.39
CA ALA A 55 4.37 -5.51 0.88
C ALA A 55 3.42 -6.37 1.72
N ALA A 56 2.15 -5.99 1.81
CA ALA A 56 1.13 -6.78 2.50
C ALA A 56 0.95 -8.17 1.85
N VAL A 57 0.79 -8.24 0.53
CA VAL A 57 0.64 -9.53 -0.18
C VAL A 57 1.86 -10.43 0.06
N ALA A 58 3.09 -9.90 0.01
CA ALA A 58 4.29 -10.67 0.27
C ALA A 58 4.35 -11.25 1.70
N TYR A 59 3.89 -10.48 2.70
CA TYR A 59 3.80 -10.96 4.08
C TYR A 59 2.82 -12.14 4.20
N TYR A 60 1.61 -12.02 3.62
CA TYR A 60 0.62 -13.09 3.69
C TYR A 60 1.05 -14.36 2.96
N ILE A 61 1.75 -14.25 1.82
CA ILE A 61 2.32 -15.41 1.13
C ILE A 61 3.29 -16.18 2.05
N LYS A 62 4.08 -15.46 2.86
CA LYS A 62 5.10 -16.07 3.72
C LYS A 62 4.53 -16.70 4.99
N TYR A 63 3.48 -16.13 5.58
CA TYR A 63 3.02 -16.51 6.92
C TYR A 63 1.62 -17.15 7.00
N PHE A 64 0.72 -16.92 6.03
CA PHE A 64 -0.72 -17.20 6.19
C PHE A 64 -1.40 -17.90 5.00
N TYR A 65 -0.67 -18.73 4.25
CA TYR A 65 -1.15 -19.51 3.10
C TYR A 65 -1.48 -18.72 1.82
N THR A 66 -1.33 -19.39 0.68
CA THR A 66 -1.43 -18.80 -0.68
C THR A 66 -2.83 -18.28 -1.02
N THR A 67 -3.89 -18.89 -0.48
CA THR A 67 -5.30 -18.51 -0.69
C THR A 67 -5.58 -17.11 -0.15
N SER A 68 -5.14 -16.83 1.07
CA SER A 68 -5.27 -15.54 1.76
C SER A 68 -4.58 -14.40 0.99
N ALA A 69 -3.42 -14.71 0.38
CA ALA A 69 -2.68 -13.75 -0.43
C ALA A 69 -3.36 -13.44 -1.78
N LEU A 70 -4.03 -14.42 -2.38
CA LEU A 70 -4.80 -14.23 -3.61
C LEU A 70 -6.02 -13.33 -3.38
N GLU A 71 -6.71 -13.49 -2.26
CA GLU A 71 -7.84 -12.62 -1.86
C GLU A 71 -7.39 -11.16 -1.69
N LEU A 72 -6.22 -10.95 -1.11
CA LEU A 72 -5.60 -9.63 -0.97
C LEU A 72 -5.20 -9.01 -2.31
N LYS A 73 -4.67 -9.82 -3.22
CA LYS A 73 -4.36 -9.35 -4.57
C LYS A 73 -5.62 -8.98 -5.34
N LYS A 74 -6.68 -9.79 -5.21
CA LYS A 74 -7.99 -9.57 -5.85
C LYS A 74 -8.65 -8.28 -5.36
N THR A 75 -8.65 -8.05 -4.04
CA THR A 75 -9.18 -6.81 -3.43
C THR A 75 -8.40 -5.58 -3.90
N GLY A 76 -7.05 -5.66 -4.00
CA GLY A 76 -6.23 -4.60 -4.58
C GLY A 76 -6.52 -4.31 -6.06
N THR A 77 -6.79 -5.34 -6.87
CA THR A 77 -7.13 -5.18 -8.31
C THR A 77 -8.56 -4.72 -8.58
N ALA A 78 -9.49 -4.94 -7.64
CA ALA A 78 -10.86 -4.43 -7.73
C ALA A 78 -10.91 -2.90 -7.53
N GLY A 79 -9.90 -2.35 -6.86
CA GLY A 79 -9.69 -0.92 -6.71
C GLY A 79 -9.29 -0.22 -8.03
N PRO A 80 -9.09 1.10 -7.97
CA PRO A 80 -8.68 1.87 -9.13
C PRO A 80 -7.32 1.40 -9.70
N ARG A 81 -7.18 1.47 -11.04
CA ARG A 81 -6.09 0.86 -11.82
C ARG A 81 -4.67 1.26 -11.39
N PHE A 82 -4.50 2.42 -10.75
CA PHE A 82 -3.21 2.89 -10.25
C PHE A 82 -2.65 2.09 -9.07
N CYS A 83 -3.47 1.25 -8.41
CA CYS A 83 -2.98 0.30 -7.41
C CYS A 83 -2.33 -0.96 -8.05
N THR A 84 -2.52 -1.16 -9.36
CA THR A 84 -2.13 -2.35 -10.09
C THR A 84 -0.92 -2.05 -10.97
N ILE A 85 0.28 -2.41 -10.52
CA ILE A 85 1.44 -2.55 -11.41
C ILE A 85 2.07 -3.90 -11.09
N ALA A 86 2.02 -4.78 -12.10
CA ALA A 86 2.44 -6.17 -12.05
C ALA A 86 3.86 -6.35 -11.48
#